data_AF-A0A6P5A359-F1
#
_entry.id   AF-A0A6P5A359-F1
#
_cell.length_a   1.000
_cell.length_b   1.000
_cell.length_c   1.000
_cell.angle_alpha   90.00
_cell.angle_beta   90.00
_cell.angle_gamma   90.00
#
_symmetry.space_group_name_H-M   'P 1'
#
loop_
_entity.id
_entity.type
_entity.pdbx_description
1 polymer ?
#
loop_
_entity_poly.entity_id
_entity_poly.type
_entity_poly.pdbx_seq_one_letter_code
_entity_poly.pdbx_strand_id
1 'polypeptide(L)'
;MPTDQVYVSAIQNMVNSCVKDHPRDVIAAPDEHSSQELRRLPGLDRKLVEGIRSLLLQVEDLQLAVATSRWVAKELPLGAEQVMALKACAFLTKKWKESLPENSPNLEKASIMLNRVTAATQQVATQHVLYKYRLAKTPYLSLANQPARLIFMLYKDDSIQKRLVEKAGVFPDIHAAAEEISQIGSRDLGKIRVTLFEEWLHASGGSKQGEEQDSTETLNFNEPQNQEAKEEERSLQRMVYLMQFQAMEKSATFLLNIAYTQSGSKVTYISRVRALRCLLNLVDNQVIQAIANKPVEEIREYMKCLLYLAELEALHVPQTLESFNKSNKAALARGLWRNHNHEWRAVRLVSDLCLDYEIWDPHMWNSILQQLMAFRMLKYLEHVLIRLSAISDLWQVGCLMRAWKTVLLSPFTTACEDQKTACLNVYTLMQRCPLLLDLDVVGFSRQFLQAGLPACALGCLLFLPDDQKRNKHIQTLLASGSSLGILDQMRELDLARTPLSQGAQIVGEVYQYLDMSRQYDTVLGQPHYSSLQAYLVQQDRTSSLVQWLLDNNRLTEAIQLAQQYQQVHGDDSSSVTTKPQSGLQQLQAFLKSQGLSPCVDMLANGENGEDQPMDVDM
;
A
#
# COMPACT_ATOMS: atom_id res chain seq x y z
N MET A 1 -7.41 47.24 54.55
CA MET A 1 -7.42 45.91 53.89
C MET A 1 -6.06 45.30 54.11
N PRO A 2 -5.95 44.05 54.56
CA PRO A 2 -4.64 43.38 54.62
C PRO A 2 -4.03 43.40 53.22
N THR A 3 -2.76 43.78 53.12
CA THR A 3 -2.00 44.01 51.88
C THR A 3 -2.13 42.83 50.90
N ASP A 4 -2.15 41.60 51.42
CA ASP A 4 -2.33 40.38 50.65
C ASP A 4 -3.68 40.28 49.91
N GLN A 5 -4.78 40.80 50.48
CA GLN A 5 -6.09 40.78 49.82
C GLN A 5 -6.16 41.72 48.61
N VAL A 6 -5.38 42.81 48.63
CA VAL A 6 -5.30 43.75 47.50
C VAL A 6 -4.63 43.07 46.31
N TYR A 7 -3.52 42.35 46.55
CA TYR A 7 -2.84 41.57 45.51
C TYR A 7 -3.72 40.45 44.94
N VAL A 8 -4.45 39.72 45.79
CA VAL A 8 -5.39 38.66 45.33
C VAL A 8 -6.52 39.23 44.48
N SER A 9 -7.11 40.37 44.87
CA SER A 9 -8.18 41.01 44.11
C SER A 9 -7.71 41.55 42.74
N ALA A 10 -6.48 42.07 42.68
CA ALA A 10 -5.86 42.51 41.43
C ALA A 10 -5.65 41.33 40.48
N ILE A 11 -5.13 40.21 40.98
CA ILE A 11 -4.94 38.96 40.21
C ILE A 11 -6.29 38.43 39.69
N GLN A 12 -7.33 38.42 40.52
CA GLN A 12 -8.67 37.95 40.13
C GLN A 12 -9.27 38.81 39.01
N ASN A 13 -9.12 40.13 39.09
CA ASN A 13 -9.61 41.03 38.04
C ASN A 13 -8.85 40.86 36.71
N MET A 14 -7.52 40.66 36.76
CA MET A 14 -6.71 40.41 35.56
C MET A 14 -7.04 39.08 34.89
N VAL A 15 -7.35 38.03 35.66
CA VAL A 15 -7.76 36.73 35.10
C VAL A 15 -9.17 36.79 34.54
N ASN A 16 -10.11 37.43 35.25
CA ASN A 16 -11.50 37.56 34.80
C ASN A 16 -11.63 38.40 33.52
N SER A 17 -10.75 39.37 33.28
CA SER A 17 -10.69 40.06 31.97
C SER A 17 -10.22 39.12 30.86
N CYS A 18 -9.22 38.28 31.12
CA CYS A 18 -8.72 37.33 30.11
C CYS A 18 -9.68 36.20 29.77
N VAL A 19 -10.42 35.66 30.74
CA VAL A 19 -11.41 34.59 30.51
C VAL A 19 -12.60 35.09 29.68
N LYS A 20 -12.96 36.38 29.79
CA LYS A 20 -13.99 37.00 28.95
C LYS A 20 -13.60 37.07 27.47
N ASP A 21 -12.32 37.24 27.18
CA ASP A 21 -11.81 37.32 25.81
C ASP A 21 -11.60 35.93 25.17
N HIS A 22 -11.39 34.88 25.98
CA HIS A 22 -11.13 33.51 25.51
C HIS A 22 -11.79 32.44 26.42
N PRO A 23 -13.06 32.09 26.18
CA PRO A 23 -13.78 31.10 26.98
C PRO A 23 -13.23 29.68 26.77
N ARG A 24 -13.30 28.86 27.83
CA ARG A 24 -12.72 27.50 27.89
C ARG A 24 -13.28 26.49 26.88
N ASP A 25 -14.48 26.74 26.35
CA ASP A 25 -15.24 25.75 25.58
C ASP A 25 -14.92 25.75 24.06
N VAL A 26 -13.94 26.53 23.59
CA VAL A 26 -13.63 26.66 22.15
C VAL A 26 -12.73 25.53 21.61
N ILE A 27 -12.34 24.53 22.41
CA ILE A 27 -11.68 23.33 21.87
C ILE A 27 -12.77 22.37 21.36
N ALA A 28 -13.38 22.72 20.24
CA ALA A 28 -14.20 21.80 19.47
C ALA A 28 -13.35 20.58 19.03
N ALA A 29 -13.99 19.41 19.00
CA ALA A 29 -13.40 18.19 18.45
C ALA A 29 -12.85 18.48 17.03
N PRO A 30 -11.68 17.94 16.66
CA PRO A 30 -11.10 18.24 15.36
C PRO A 30 -11.88 17.50 14.27
N ASP A 31 -12.76 18.20 13.57
CA ASP A 31 -13.17 17.83 12.22
C ASP A 31 -12.00 18.03 11.25
N GLU A 32 -11.83 17.10 10.30
CA GLU A 32 -10.68 16.96 9.41
C GLU A 32 -10.41 18.18 8.48
N HIS A 33 -11.25 19.22 8.49
CA HIS A 33 -11.19 20.32 7.52
C HIS A 33 -10.75 21.70 8.03
N SER A 34 -10.59 21.93 9.34
CA SER A 34 -10.17 23.25 9.89
C SER A 34 -8.65 23.34 10.09
N SER A 35 -7.89 23.32 8.98
CA SER A 35 -6.43 23.15 8.99
C SER A 35 -5.56 24.42 9.12
N GLN A 36 -6.15 25.63 9.17
CA GLN A 36 -5.37 26.88 9.23
C GLN A 36 -5.44 27.63 10.58
N GLU A 37 -6.48 27.43 11.39
CA GLU A 37 -6.63 28.18 12.65
C GLU A 37 -5.87 27.55 13.84
N LEU A 38 -5.57 26.26 13.80
CA LEU A 38 -4.85 25.55 14.87
C LEU A 38 -3.35 25.90 15.02
N ARG A 39 -2.78 26.74 14.14
CA ARG A 39 -1.39 27.24 14.30
C ARG A 39 -1.27 28.38 15.30
N ARG A 40 -2.38 28.98 15.72
CA ARG A 40 -2.39 30.06 16.70
C ARG A 40 -3.40 29.71 17.80
N LEU A 41 -2.95 28.98 18.81
CA LEU A 41 -3.51 29.21 20.14
C LEU A 41 -3.37 30.73 20.37
N PRO A 42 -4.47 31.47 20.58
CA PRO A 42 -4.39 32.90 20.81
C PRO A 42 -3.58 33.11 22.10
N GLY A 43 -2.33 33.49 21.91
CA GLY A 43 -1.40 33.70 23.01
C GLY A 43 -1.93 34.83 23.87
N LEU A 44 -2.31 34.51 25.10
CA LEU A 44 -2.49 35.52 26.12
C LEU A 44 -1.16 36.26 26.27
N ASP A 45 -1.20 37.59 26.30
CA ASP A 45 -0.01 38.45 26.27
C ASP A 45 0.98 38.00 27.37
N ARG A 46 2.19 37.56 26.99
CA ARG A 46 3.21 36.97 27.92
C ARG A 46 3.47 37.87 29.14
N LYS A 47 3.28 39.18 28.94
CA LYS A 47 3.34 40.24 29.96
C LYS A 47 2.31 40.08 31.08
N LEU A 48 1.11 39.57 30.77
CA LEU A 48 0.03 39.38 31.73
C LEU A 48 0.32 38.22 32.68
N VAL A 49 0.89 37.12 32.16
CA VAL A 49 1.35 35.98 32.98
C VAL A 49 2.54 36.37 33.85
N GLU A 50 3.49 37.16 33.33
CA GLU A 50 4.61 37.70 34.10
C GLU A 50 4.15 38.71 35.17
N GLY A 51 3.15 39.53 34.86
CA GLY A 51 2.49 40.44 35.81
C GLY A 51 1.83 39.68 36.96
N ILE A 52 1.03 38.65 36.67
CA ILE A 52 0.44 37.79 37.70
C ILE A 52 1.52 37.10 38.55
N ARG A 53 2.61 36.62 37.93
CA ARG A 53 3.74 36.01 38.65
C ARG A 53 4.41 37.00 39.61
N SER A 54 4.57 38.26 39.20
CA SER A 54 5.18 39.30 40.02
C SER A 54 4.33 39.65 41.24
N LEU A 55 3.00 39.72 41.08
CA LEU A 55 2.05 39.97 42.16
C LEU A 55 1.96 38.79 43.13
N LEU A 56 2.00 37.56 42.63
CA LEU A 56 2.01 36.34 43.46
C LEU A 56 3.26 36.21 44.33
N LEU A 57 4.39 36.77 43.91
CA LEU A 57 5.65 36.78 44.68
C LEU A 57 5.67 37.84 45.79
N GLN A 58 4.74 38.80 45.78
CA GLN A 58 4.64 39.88 46.77
C GLN A 58 3.66 39.57 47.93
N VAL A 59 2.96 38.44 47.88
CA VAL A 59 2.04 38.01 48.94
C VAL A 59 2.83 37.41 50.11
N GLU A 60 2.60 37.91 51.34
CA GLU A 60 3.31 37.48 52.55
C GLU A 60 2.84 36.10 53.03
N ASP A 61 1.54 35.79 52.92
CA ASP A 61 1.00 34.45 53.19
C ASP A 61 1.23 33.48 52.02
N LEU A 62 2.22 32.59 52.20
CA LEU A 62 2.56 31.52 51.25
C LEU A 62 1.42 30.54 50.97
N GLN A 63 0.48 30.31 51.90
CA GLN A 63 -0.69 29.45 51.66
C GLN A 63 -1.71 30.15 50.74
N LEU A 64 -1.97 31.43 51.00
CA LEU A 64 -2.86 32.25 50.18
C LEU A 64 -2.30 32.45 48.77
N ALA A 65 -0.98 32.62 48.64
CA ALA A 65 -0.28 32.70 47.35
C ALA A 65 -0.44 31.42 46.52
N VAL A 66 -0.31 30.24 47.14
CA VAL A 66 -0.49 28.94 46.45
C VAL A 66 -1.95 28.71 46.08
N ALA A 67 -2.90 29.03 46.96
CA ALA A 67 -4.34 28.90 46.66
C ALA A 67 -4.77 29.80 45.49
N THR A 68 -4.28 31.05 45.49
CA THR A 68 -4.54 32.02 44.42
C THR A 68 -3.90 31.59 43.11
N SER A 69 -2.64 31.13 43.14
CA SER A 69 -1.94 30.61 41.95
C SER A 69 -2.64 29.38 41.34
N ARG A 70 -3.22 28.51 42.18
CA ARG A 70 -3.98 27.35 41.72
C ARG A 70 -5.32 27.74 41.09
N TRP A 71 -6.00 28.73 41.67
CA TRP A 71 -7.23 29.28 41.07
C TRP A 71 -6.94 29.89 39.69
N VAL A 72 -5.88 30.72 39.57
CA VAL A 72 -5.42 31.27 38.28
C VAL A 72 -5.18 30.17 37.25
N ALA A 73 -4.43 29.12 37.62
CA ALA A 73 -4.17 27.97 36.75
C ALA A 73 -5.45 27.20 36.35
N LYS A 74 -6.46 27.22 37.22
CA LYS A 74 -7.77 26.60 37.00
C LYS A 74 -8.76 27.55 36.32
N GLU A 75 -8.39 28.73 35.87
CA GLU A 75 -9.26 29.59 35.05
C GLU A 75 -8.69 29.81 33.64
N LEU A 76 -7.39 29.61 33.45
CA LEU A 76 -6.74 29.70 32.14
C LEU A 76 -7.22 28.59 31.16
N PRO A 77 -7.27 28.91 29.84
CA PRO A 77 -7.52 27.93 28.78
C PRO A 77 -6.34 26.95 28.62
N LEU A 78 -6.60 25.79 28.02
CA LEU A 78 -5.57 24.76 27.79
C LEU A 78 -4.51 25.30 26.82
N GLY A 79 -3.30 25.56 27.33
CA GLY A 79 -2.26 26.24 26.57
C GLY A 79 -0.92 26.31 27.30
N ALA A 80 0.09 26.90 26.64
CA ALA A 80 1.42 27.09 27.21
C ALA A 80 1.38 27.97 28.48
N GLU A 81 0.40 28.86 28.55
CA GLU A 81 0.12 29.79 29.63
C GLU A 81 -0.37 29.06 30.89
N GLN A 82 -1.25 28.06 30.72
CA GLN A 82 -1.70 27.22 31.83
C GLN A 82 -0.54 26.39 32.41
N VAL A 83 0.34 25.87 31.55
CA VAL A 83 1.56 25.17 31.97
C VAL A 83 2.48 26.10 32.75
N MET A 84 2.66 27.36 32.31
CA MET A 84 3.46 28.35 33.03
C MET A 84 2.87 28.72 34.39
N ALA A 85 1.56 28.92 34.49
CA ALA A 85 0.88 29.21 35.74
C ALA A 85 0.99 28.04 36.74
N LEU A 86 0.85 26.80 36.27
CA LEU A 86 1.03 25.60 37.09
C LEU A 86 2.48 25.40 37.55
N LYS A 87 3.47 25.68 36.69
CA LYS A 87 4.90 25.69 37.07
C LYS A 87 5.21 26.75 38.14
N ALA A 88 4.62 27.94 38.03
CA ALA A 88 4.73 28.98 39.05
C ALA A 88 4.07 28.53 40.37
N CYS A 89 2.91 27.88 40.31
CA CYS A 89 2.25 27.29 41.48
C CYS A 89 3.14 26.23 42.15
N ALA A 90 3.79 25.36 41.38
CA ALA A 90 4.72 24.35 41.89
C ALA A 90 5.94 24.98 42.58
N PHE A 91 6.49 26.07 42.02
CA PHE A 91 7.60 26.81 42.61
C PHE A 91 7.22 27.47 43.94
N LEU A 92 6.06 28.13 44.01
CA LEU A 92 5.55 28.73 45.26
C LEU A 92 5.26 27.66 46.32
N THR A 93 4.71 26.50 45.92
CA THR A 93 4.47 25.37 46.82
C THR A 93 5.78 24.78 47.35
N LYS A 94 6.85 24.76 46.53
CA LYS A 94 8.19 24.33 46.95
C LYS A 94 8.80 25.31 47.96
N LYS A 95 8.70 26.62 47.72
CA LYS A 95 9.12 27.65 48.68
C LYS A 95 8.35 27.56 49.98
N TRP A 96 7.05 27.32 49.92
CA TRP A 96 6.23 27.11 51.12
C TRP A 96 6.70 25.90 51.93
N LYS A 97 7.03 24.79 51.26
CA LYS A 97 7.61 23.60 51.90
C LYS A 97 8.98 23.87 52.55
N GLU A 98 9.86 24.64 51.90
CA GLU A 98 11.19 25.00 52.41
C GLU A 98 11.13 25.98 53.60
N SER A 99 10.07 26.78 53.70
CA SER A 99 9.86 27.75 54.79
C SER A 99 9.25 27.18 56.07
N LEU A 100 8.88 25.89 56.09
CA LEU A 100 8.18 25.25 57.21
C LEU A 100 9.15 24.45 58.11
N PRO A 101 9.03 24.52 59.45
CA PRO A 101 9.83 23.71 60.37
C PRO A 101 9.46 22.21 60.31
N GLU A 102 10.44 21.33 60.59
CA GLU A 102 10.44 19.87 60.34
C GLU A 102 9.29 19.08 60.99
N ASN A 103 8.56 19.65 61.95
CA ASN A 103 7.55 18.95 62.78
C ASN A 103 6.12 19.53 62.67
N SER A 104 5.76 20.19 61.57
CA SER A 104 4.43 20.78 61.39
C SER A 104 3.47 19.90 60.54
N PRO A 105 2.17 19.79 60.89
CA PRO A 105 1.16 19.13 60.04
C PRO A 105 0.96 19.83 58.69
N ASN A 106 1.49 21.04 58.55
CA ASN A 106 1.51 21.81 57.32
C ASN A 106 2.58 21.30 56.33
N LEU A 107 3.61 20.60 56.79
CA LEU A 107 4.65 20.02 55.93
C LEU A 107 4.12 18.83 55.12
N GLU A 108 3.25 18.02 55.72
CA GLU A 108 2.53 16.93 55.05
C GLU A 108 1.47 17.47 54.08
N LYS A 109 0.73 18.52 54.47
CA LYS A 109 -0.21 19.20 53.54
C LYS A 109 0.52 19.85 52.36
N ALA A 110 1.69 20.46 52.59
CA ALA A 110 2.52 21.05 51.55
C ALA A 110 3.11 19.99 50.60
N SER A 111 3.51 18.83 51.11
CA SER A 111 4.02 17.74 50.26
C SER A 111 2.93 17.11 49.38
N ILE A 112 1.73 16.87 49.94
CA ILE A 112 0.57 16.38 49.19
C ILE A 112 0.14 17.40 48.12
N MET A 113 0.13 18.69 48.47
CA MET A 113 -0.21 19.76 47.54
C MET A 113 0.81 19.89 46.42
N LEU A 114 2.11 19.79 46.74
CA LEU A 114 3.18 19.80 45.74
C LEU A 114 3.00 18.64 44.75
N ASN A 115 2.77 17.42 45.25
CA ASN A 115 2.54 16.23 44.40
C ASN A 115 1.31 16.37 43.50
N ARG A 116 0.22 16.96 43.99
CA ARG A 116 -0.97 17.23 43.19
C ARG A 116 -0.73 18.28 42.11
N VAL A 117 -0.02 19.36 42.44
CA VAL A 117 0.29 20.44 41.51
C VAL A 117 1.30 19.96 40.46
N THR A 118 2.31 19.18 40.83
CA THR A 118 3.28 18.61 39.88
C THR A 118 2.61 17.61 38.94
N ALA A 119 1.75 16.72 39.44
CA ALA A 119 0.98 15.80 38.61
C ALA A 119 0.05 16.54 37.62
N ALA A 120 -0.67 17.57 38.08
CA ALA A 120 -1.50 18.39 37.21
C ALA A 120 -0.67 19.18 36.17
N THR A 121 0.51 19.67 36.56
CA THR A 121 1.45 20.33 35.64
C THR A 121 1.92 19.38 34.56
N GLN A 122 2.29 18.14 34.93
CA GLN A 122 2.71 17.11 33.99
C GLN A 122 1.58 16.75 33.04
N GLN A 123 0.37 16.54 33.55
CA GLN A 123 -0.81 16.23 32.74
C GLN A 123 -1.08 17.28 31.67
N VAL A 124 -1.18 18.55 32.08
CA VAL A 124 -1.50 19.65 31.17
C VAL A 124 -0.36 19.91 30.19
N ALA A 125 0.89 19.79 30.64
CA ALA A 125 2.06 19.90 29.76
C ALA A 125 2.08 18.77 28.71
N THR A 126 1.80 17.54 29.11
CA THR A 126 1.71 16.40 28.18
C THR A 126 0.55 16.56 27.20
N GLN A 127 -0.62 17.03 27.65
CA GLN A 127 -1.75 17.33 26.75
C GLN A 127 -1.38 18.42 25.74
N HIS A 128 -0.71 19.49 26.17
CA HIS A 128 -0.25 20.54 25.29
C HIS A 128 0.71 20.02 24.20
N VAL A 129 1.64 19.13 24.55
CA VAL A 129 2.54 18.47 23.59
C VAL A 129 1.74 17.64 22.58
N LEU A 130 0.73 16.87 23.04
CA LEU A 130 -0.12 16.08 22.14
C LEU A 130 -0.88 16.97 21.14
N TYR A 131 -1.41 18.12 21.57
CA TYR A 131 -2.04 19.08 20.65
C TYR A 131 -1.03 19.70 19.68
N LYS A 132 0.15 20.10 20.16
CA LYS A 132 1.24 20.69 19.34
C LYS A 132 1.66 19.76 18.19
N TYR A 133 1.78 18.46 18.46
CA TYR A 133 2.20 17.46 17.47
C TYR A 133 1.04 16.78 16.73
N ARG A 134 -0.21 17.25 16.86
CA ARG A 134 -1.41 16.63 16.23
C ARG A 134 -1.65 15.17 16.64
N LEU A 135 -1.28 14.83 17.87
CA LEU A 135 -1.45 13.52 18.50
C LEU A 135 -2.55 13.54 19.57
N ALA A 136 -3.48 14.49 19.52
CA ALA A 136 -4.56 14.64 20.50
C ALA A 136 -5.73 13.66 20.25
N LYS A 137 -5.44 12.36 20.16
CA LYS A 137 -6.46 11.31 20.10
C LYS A 137 -6.96 10.98 21.51
N THR A 138 -8.24 10.64 21.65
CA THR A 138 -8.88 10.22 22.91
C THR A 138 -8.07 9.20 23.75
N PRO A 139 -7.49 8.12 23.18
CA PRO A 139 -6.68 7.17 23.95
C PRO A 139 -5.33 7.74 24.45
N TYR A 140 -4.80 8.79 23.82
CA TYR A 140 -3.55 9.43 24.25
C TYR A 140 -3.80 10.47 25.34
N LEU A 141 -4.93 11.18 25.27
CA LEU A 141 -5.33 12.15 26.29
C LEU A 141 -5.65 11.49 27.65
N SER A 142 -6.21 10.27 27.66
CA SER A 142 -6.46 9.51 28.90
C SER A 142 -5.17 9.06 29.60
N LEU A 143 -4.07 8.94 28.85
CA LEU A 143 -2.75 8.53 29.35
C LEU A 143 -1.82 9.70 29.67
N ALA A 144 -2.31 10.94 29.64
CA ALA A 144 -1.51 12.13 29.95
C ALA A 144 -0.86 12.09 31.36
N ASN A 145 -1.44 11.33 32.30
CA ASN A 145 -0.89 11.13 33.65
C ASN A 145 0.19 10.04 33.72
N GLN A 146 0.45 9.30 32.62
CA GLN A 146 1.39 8.19 32.57
C GLN A 146 2.38 8.34 31.40
N PRO A 147 3.40 9.21 31.53
CA PRO A 147 4.27 9.58 30.40
C PRO A 147 5.01 8.40 29.76
N ALA A 148 5.43 7.38 30.51
CA ALA A 148 6.05 6.19 29.88
C ALA A 148 5.05 5.41 29.03
N ARG A 149 3.88 5.07 29.59
CA ARG A 149 2.86 4.28 28.87
C ARG A 149 2.35 5.03 27.64
N LEU A 150 2.25 6.36 27.74
CA LEU A 150 1.96 7.22 26.60
C LEU A 150 3.03 7.10 25.52
N ILE A 151 4.32 7.23 25.87
CA ILE A 151 5.43 7.08 24.90
C ILE A 151 5.39 5.69 24.22
N PHE A 152 5.16 4.61 24.98
CA PHE A 152 4.99 3.26 24.42
C PHE A 152 3.86 3.20 23.38
N MET A 153 2.72 3.85 23.66
CA MET A 153 1.58 3.87 22.74
C MET A 153 1.78 4.79 21.53
N LEU A 154 2.52 5.90 21.70
CA LEU A 154 2.85 6.79 20.59
C LEU A 154 3.71 6.09 19.54
N TYR A 155 4.70 5.30 19.96
CA TYR A 155 5.53 4.50 19.05
C TYR A 155 4.80 3.30 18.41
N LYS A 156 3.57 3.00 18.84
CA LYS A 156 2.69 1.98 18.23
C LYS A 156 1.64 2.58 17.28
N ASP A 157 1.62 3.91 17.11
CA ASP A 157 0.62 4.62 16.28
C ASP A 157 0.73 4.28 14.77
N ASP A 158 -0.42 4.21 14.10
CA ASP A 158 -0.54 3.85 12.68
C ASP A 158 0.07 4.89 11.73
N SER A 159 0.29 6.13 12.19
CA SER A 159 0.95 7.17 11.40
C SER A 159 2.37 6.80 10.97
N ILE A 160 3.06 5.94 11.73
CA ILE A 160 4.38 5.43 11.35
C ILE A 160 4.27 4.59 10.08
N GLN A 161 3.27 3.70 10.01
CA GLN A 161 3.03 2.87 8.83
C GLN A 161 2.62 3.71 7.63
N LYS A 162 1.69 4.65 7.82
CA LYS A 162 1.22 5.54 6.74
C LYS A 162 2.35 6.39 6.17
N ARG A 163 3.27 6.88 7.01
CA ARG A 163 4.44 7.66 6.60
C ARG A 163 5.36 6.93 5.62
N LEU A 164 5.52 5.61 5.77
CA LEU A 164 6.37 4.83 4.86
C LEU A 164 5.72 4.58 3.49
N VAL A 165 4.38 4.55 3.43
CA VAL A 165 3.62 4.30 2.20
C VAL A 165 3.38 5.60 1.42
N GLU A 166 2.98 6.66 2.11
CA GLU A 166 2.60 7.94 1.52
C GLU A 166 3.76 8.94 1.63
N LYS A 167 4.56 9.08 0.57
CA LYS A 167 5.71 10.02 0.55
C LYS A 167 5.30 11.51 0.64
N ALA A 168 4.02 11.85 0.47
CA ALA A 168 3.51 13.22 0.36
C ALA A 168 2.54 13.65 1.48
N GLY A 169 2.53 12.97 2.63
CA GLY A 169 1.66 13.32 3.77
C GLY A 169 2.33 14.20 4.84
N VAL A 170 1.54 15.03 5.54
CA VAL A 170 1.99 15.77 6.73
C VAL A 170 1.81 14.88 7.96
N PHE A 171 2.86 14.19 8.38
CA PHE A 171 2.82 13.26 9.51
C PHE A 171 3.29 13.91 10.83
N PRO A 172 2.74 13.50 11.98
CA PRO A 172 3.17 13.98 13.29
C PRO A 172 4.58 13.48 13.63
N ASP A 173 5.44 14.34 14.17
CA ASP A 173 6.79 13.94 14.62
C ASP A 173 6.73 13.32 16.02
N ILE A 174 6.72 11.98 16.05
CA ILE A 174 6.61 11.20 17.28
C ILE A 174 7.92 11.25 18.10
N HIS A 175 9.08 11.39 17.46
CA HIS A 175 10.35 11.49 18.19
C HIS A 175 10.43 12.76 19.01
N ALA A 176 10.11 13.91 18.39
CA ALA A 176 10.10 15.20 19.07
C ALA A 176 9.02 15.25 20.17
N ALA A 177 7.83 14.68 19.92
CA ALA A 177 6.79 14.55 20.93
C ALA A 177 7.25 13.68 22.12
N ALA A 178 7.88 12.54 21.86
CA ALA A 178 8.36 11.63 22.90
C ALA A 178 9.51 12.25 23.72
N GLU A 179 10.37 13.05 23.11
CA GLU A 179 11.44 13.79 23.80
C GLU A 179 10.87 14.86 24.74
N GLU A 180 9.92 15.67 24.29
CA GLU A 180 9.25 16.67 25.14
C GLU A 180 8.48 16.00 26.30
N ILE A 181 7.78 14.89 26.05
CA ILE A 181 7.04 14.14 27.10
C ILE A 181 8.02 13.50 28.11
N SER A 182 9.16 12.98 27.63
CA SER A 182 10.21 12.41 28.48
C SER A 182 10.81 13.47 29.41
N GLN A 183 11.07 14.67 28.90
CA GLN A 183 11.56 15.80 29.70
C GLN A 183 10.54 16.24 30.77
N ILE A 184 9.25 16.29 30.43
CA ILE A 184 8.16 16.62 31.38
C ILE A 184 8.07 15.58 32.51
N GLY A 185 8.17 14.29 32.15
CA GLY A 185 8.09 13.18 33.10
C GLY A 185 9.40 12.83 33.81
N SER A 186 10.52 13.47 33.47
CA SER A 186 11.88 13.09 33.90
C SER A 186 12.16 11.59 33.72
N ARG A 187 11.74 11.00 32.59
CA ARG A 187 11.92 9.58 32.29
C ARG A 187 13.02 9.35 31.29
N ASP A 188 13.76 8.27 31.45
CA ASP A 188 14.81 7.86 30.51
C ASP A 188 14.22 7.33 29.20
N LEU A 189 14.20 8.19 28.18
CA LEU A 189 13.74 7.84 26.83
C LEU A 189 14.61 6.76 26.18
N GLY A 190 15.90 6.72 26.50
CA GLY A 190 16.83 5.72 25.98
C GLY A 190 16.42 4.30 26.38
N LYS A 191 16.10 4.11 27.67
CA LYS A 191 15.58 2.83 28.18
C LYS A 191 14.29 2.41 27.49
N ILE A 192 13.33 3.33 27.31
CA ILE A 192 12.06 3.03 26.64
C ILE A 192 12.31 2.56 25.20
N ARG A 193 13.17 3.28 24.45
CA ARG A 193 13.53 2.90 23.08
C ARG A 193 14.21 1.54 23.02
N VAL A 194 15.15 1.25 23.92
CA VAL A 194 15.80 -0.08 23.99
C VAL A 194 14.77 -1.18 24.30
N THR A 195 13.85 -0.96 25.25
CA THR A 195 12.82 -1.96 25.57
C THR A 195 11.86 -2.21 24.41
N LEU A 196 11.46 -1.16 23.68
CA LEU A 196 10.63 -1.28 22.47
C LEU A 196 11.37 -2.02 21.35
N PHE A 197 12.65 -1.70 21.17
CA PHE A 197 13.49 -2.35 20.19
C PHE A 197 13.65 -3.85 20.51
N GLU A 198 13.92 -4.21 21.77
CA GLU A 198 14.01 -5.60 22.21
C GLU A 198 12.67 -6.34 22.06
N GLU A 199 11.53 -5.72 22.41
CA GLU A 199 10.19 -6.29 22.20
C GLU A 199 9.98 -6.64 20.73
N TRP A 200 10.26 -5.71 19.82
CA TRP A 200 10.06 -5.93 18.38
C TRP A 200 11.13 -6.78 17.73
N LEU A 201 12.35 -6.83 18.28
CA LEU A 201 13.40 -7.73 17.81
C LEU A 201 12.98 -9.19 18.03
N HIS A 202 12.46 -9.52 19.21
CA HIS A 202 12.11 -10.89 19.59
C HIS A 202 10.66 -11.31 19.23
N ALA A 203 9.81 -10.39 18.75
CA ALA A 203 8.41 -10.66 18.39
C ALA A 203 8.18 -11.68 17.23
N SER A 204 9.16 -12.50 16.85
CA SER A 204 8.97 -13.62 15.93
C SER A 204 9.53 -14.87 16.58
N GLY A 205 8.64 -15.60 17.23
CA GLY A 205 8.92 -16.88 17.86
C GLY A 205 7.72 -17.23 18.71
N GLY A 206 6.89 -18.16 18.24
CA GLY A 206 5.64 -18.52 18.89
C GLY A 206 5.80 -18.92 20.36
N SER A 207 4.67 -18.81 21.05
CA SER A 207 4.41 -19.16 22.45
C SER A 207 5.05 -18.26 23.49
N LYS A 208 4.18 -17.53 24.20
CA LYS A 208 4.37 -17.32 25.63
C LYS A 208 4.76 -18.67 26.23
N GLN A 209 5.97 -18.76 26.76
CA GLN A 209 6.36 -19.87 27.62
C GLN A 209 5.34 -19.95 28.76
N GLY A 210 4.70 -21.11 28.89
CA GLY A 210 3.97 -21.56 30.07
C GLY A 210 2.78 -20.70 30.48
N GLU A 211 1.58 -21.10 30.04
CA GLU A 211 0.43 -21.23 30.94
C GLU A 211 -0.64 -22.04 30.20
N GLU A 212 -0.93 -23.22 30.75
CA GLU A 212 -2.07 -24.05 30.39
C GLU A 212 -3.34 -23.21 30.50
N GLN A 213 -4.06 -23.02 29.39
CA GLN A 213 -5.51 -22.85 29.47
C GLN A 213 -6.14 -23.35 28.18
N ASP A 214 -6.66 -24.56 28.36
CA ASP A 214 -7.69 -25.25 27.62
C ASP A 214 -8.80 -24.29 27.17
N SER A 215 -9.05 -24.19 25.86
CA SER A 215 -10.31 -23.73 25.28
C SER A 215 -10.33 -24.08 23.81
N THR A 216 -11.14 -25.09 23.49
CA THR A 216 -11.56 -25.49 22.15
C THR A 216 -12.13 -24.29 21.40
N GLU A 217 -11.38 -23.75 20.45
CA GLU A 217 -11.91 -22.86 19.43
C GLU A 217 -11.51 -23.32 18.03
N THR A 218 -12.51 -23.31 17.17
CA THR A 218 -12.61 -23.89 15.85
C THR A 218 -11.51 -23.39 14.92
N LEU A 219 -10.67 -24.31 14.45
CA LEU A 219 -9.49 -24.04 13.62
C LEU A 219 -9.89 -23.58 12.20
N ASN A 220 -10.02 -22.27 12.00
CA ASN A 220 -10.07 -21.65 10.68
C ASN A 220 -8.64 -21.51 10.12
N PHE A 221 -8.20 -22.50 9.33
CA PHE A 221 -6.83 -22.66 8.83
C PHE A 221 -6.40 -21.68 7.71
N ASN A 222 -7.20 -20.68 7.34
CA ASN A 222 -6.93 -19.87 6.13
C ASN A 222 -6.47 -18.41 6.36
N GLU A 223 -6.44 -17.90 7.59
CA GLU A 223 -6.14 -16.47 7.87
C GLU A 223 -4.89 -16.13 8.71
N PRO A 224 -4.32 -16.98 9.58
CA PRO A 224 -3.28 -16.52 10.51
C PRO A 224 -1.98 -16.07 9.81
N GLN A 225 -1.63 -16.67 8.67
CA GLN A 225 -0.40 -16.32 7.93
C GLN A 225 -0.39 -14.89 7.37
N ASN A 226 -1.53 -14.37 6.90
CA ASN A 226 -1.59 -13.00 6.38
C ASN A 226 -1.56 -11.97 7.51
N GLN A 227 -2.08 -12.29 8.70
CA GLN A 227 -2.09 -11.38 9.84
C GLN A 227 -0.73 -11.34 10.56
N GLU A 228 -0.12 -12.49 10.81
CA GLU A 228 1.23 -12.58 11.40
C GLU A 228 2.27 -11.90 10.51
N ALA A 229 2.28 -12.16 9.19
CA ALA A 229 3.21 -11.50 8.28
C ALA A 229 3.01 -9.98 8.21
N LYS A 230 1.76 -9.50 8.33
CA LYS A 230 1.47 -8.06 8.41
C LYS A 230 1.93 -7.45 9.73
N GLU A 231 1.78 -8.15 10.86
CA GLU A 231 2.28 -7.74 12.17
C GLU A 231 3.82 -7.68 12.17
N GLU A 232 4.48 -8.68 11.58
CA GLU A 232 5.92 -8.73 11.39
C GLU A 232 6.42 -7.54 10.56
N GLU A 233 5.78 -7.25 9.44
CA GLU A 233 6.14 -6.10 8.62
C GLU A 233 5.91 -4.77 9.38
N ARG A 234 4.81 -4.64 10.12
CA ARG A 234 4.56 -3.46 10.96
C ARG A 234 5.61 -3.29 12.05
N SER A 235 6.01 -4.37 12.72
CA SER A 235 7.06 -4.32 13.75
C SER A 235 8.41 -3.94 13.16
N LEU A 236 8.76 -4.44 11.97
CA LEU A 236 9.96 -4.03 11.25
C LEU A 236 9.92 -2.53 10.89
N GLN A 237 8.80 -2.04 10.37
CA GLN A 237 8.64 -0.62 10.03
C GLN A 237 8.76 0.29 11.26
N ARG A 238 8.20 -0.14 12.40
CA ARG A 238 8.34 0.54 13.70
C ARG A 238 9.80 0.54 14.18
N MET A 239 10.52 -0.56 14.01
CA MET A 239 11.96 -0.63 14.33
C MET A 239 12.78 0.31 13.45
N VAL A 240 12.53 0.35 12.14
CA VAL A 240 13.23 1.27 11.21
C VAL A 240 12.98 2.72 11.63
N TYR A 241 11.72 3.09 11.88
CA TYR A 241 11.39 4.43 12.37
C TYR A 241 12.07 4.73 13.70
N LEU A 242 12.05 3.79 14.66
CA LEU A 242 12.74 3.94 15.93
C LEU A 242 14.22 4.26 15.70
N MET A 243 14.91 3.54 14.82
CA MET A 243 16.35 3.74 14.58
C MET A 243 16.72 5.04 13.88
N GLN A 244 15.75 5.80 13.36
CA GLN A 244 15.97 7.12 12.74
C GLN A 244 16.22 8.25 13.75
N PHE A 245 16.04 8.01 15.07
CA PHE A 245 16.24 9.07 16.07
C PHE A 245 17.69 9.54 16.22
N GLN A 246 18.66 8.70 15.86
CA GLN A 246 20.10 8.96 16.05
C GLN A 246 20.83 8.94 14.71
N ALA A 247 22.10 9.39 14.72
CA ALA A 247 22.95 9.36 13.54
C ALA A 247 22.96 7.96 12.90
N MET A 248 22.74 7.92 11.58
CA MET A 248 22.58 6.70 10.80
C MET A 248 23.75 5.72 10.99
N GLU A 249 24.97 6.25 11.14
CA GLU A 249 26.17 5.47 11.41
C GLU A 249 26.08 4.70 12.73
N LYS A 250 25.64 5.36 13.82
CA LYS A 250 25.50 4.73 15.15
C LYS A 250 24.43 3.65 15.13
N SER A 251 23.30 3.91 14.46
CA SER A 251 22.24 2.93 14.25
C SER A 251 22.74 1.72 13.46
N ALA A 252 23.49 1.95 12.38
CA ALA A 252 24.05 0.89 11.56
C ALA A 252 25.05 0.02 12.33
N THR A 253 25.99 0.62 13.05
CA THR A 253 26.95 -0.10 13.89
C THR A 253 26.26 -0.92 14.97
N PHE A 254 25.23 -0.38 15.62
CA PHE A 254 24.44 -1.10 16.61
C PHE A 254 23.76 -2.34 16.02
N LEU A 255 23.12 -2.21 14.86
CA LEU A 255 22.45 -3.33 14.17
C LEU A 255 23.44 -4.40 13.70
N LEU A 256 24.61 -3.99 13.18
CA LEU A 256 25.68 -4.91 12.79
C LEU A 256 26.22 -5.70 13.99
N ASN A 257 26.39 -5.05 15.14
CA ASN A 257 26.84 -5.73 16.35
C ASN A 257 25.85 -6.82 16.77
N ILE A 258 24.54 -6.55 16.72
CA ILE A 258 23.51 -7.56 17.01
C ILE A 258 23.57 -8.70 15.99
N ALA A 259 23.68 -8.38 14.70
CA ALA A 259 23.69 -9.37 13.63
C ALA A 259 24.87 -10.35 13.72
N TYR A 260 26.06 -9.87 14.11
CA TYR A 260 27.29 -10.68 14.20
C TYR A 260 27.63 -11.17 15.61
N THR A 261 26.75 -10.96 16.59
CA THR A 261 26.97 -11.47 17.96
C THR A 261 27.11 -13.01 17.92
N GLN A 262 28.14 -13.57 18.55
CA GLN A 262 28.39 -15.01 18.55
C GLN A 262 27.36 -15.78 19.41
N SER A 263 27.09 -17.02 19.02
CA SER A 263 26.08 -17.92 19.61
C SER A 263 26.40 -18.24 21.07
N GLY A 264 25.67 -17.58 21.98
CA GLY A 264 25.85 -17.64 23.44
C GLY A 264 25.10 -16.52 24.19
N SER A 265 24.68 -15.46 23.48
CA SER A 265 23.75 -14.46 24.00
C SER A 265 22.29 -14.89 23.81
N LYS A 266 21.34 -14.24 24.50
CA LYS A 266 19.89 -14.41 24.34
C LYS A 266 19.36 -14.10 22.92
N VAL A 267 20.24 -13.81 21.95
CA VAL A 267 19.91 -13.37 20.60
C VAL A 267 19.82 -14.57 19.65
N THR A 268 18.58 -14.91 19.28
CA THR A 268 18.22 -15.97 18.32
C THR A 268 18.63 -15.64 16.89
N TYR A 269 18.67 -16.63 15.98
CA TYR A 269 18.98 -16.38 14.57
C TYR A 269 17.97 -15.42 13.92
N ILE A 270 16.69 -15.56 14.25
CA ILE A 270 15.63 -14.67 13.74
C ILE A 270 15.81 -13.20 14.19
N SER A 271 16.31 -12.99 15.42
CA SER A 271 16.65 -11.65 15.91
C SER A 271 17.78 -11.02 15.08
N ARG A 272 18.79 -11.81 14.70
CA ARG A 272 19.88 -11.35 13.82
C ARG A 272 19.39 -11.02 12.42
N VAL A 273 18.51 -11.85 11.84
CA VAL A 273 17.87 -11.57 10.55
C VAL A 273 17.09 -10.26 10.60
N ARG A 274 16.31 -10.04 11.66
CA ARG A 274 15.54 -8.79 11.83
C ARG A 274 16.44 -7.56 11.96
N ALA A 275 17.55 -7.66 12.67
CA ALA A 275 18.54 -6.59 12.75
C ALA A 275 19.11 -6.24 11.36
N LEU A 276 19.43 -7.25 10.55
CA LEU A 276 19.91 -7.05 9.16
C LEU A 276 18.83 -6.49 8.23
N ARG A 277 17.57 -6.95 8.33
CA ARG A 277 16.44 -6.37 7.59
C ARG A 277 16.22 -4.90 7.95
N CYS A 278 16.32 -4.57 9.23
CA CYS A 278 16.23 -3.18 9.71
C CYS A 278 17.38 -2.34 9.13
N LEU A 279 18.61 -2.85 9.13
CA LEU A 279 19.79 -2.17 8.57
C LEU A 279 19.62 -1.85 7.09
N LEU A 280 19.21 -2.85 6.28
CA LEU A 280 19.03 -2.71 4.83
C LEU A 280 17.88 -1.76 4.44
N ASN A 281 16.88 -1.59 5.30
CA ASN A 281 15.78 -0.65 5.09
C ASN A 281 16.09 0.76 5.63
N LEU A 282 17.02 0.88 6.57
CA LEU A 282 17.37 2.15 7.20
C LEU A 282 18.42 2.92 6.38
N VAL A 283 19.45 2.24 5.87
CA VAL A 283 20.67 2.87 5.36
C VAL A 283 20.93 2.46 3.91
N ASP A 284 21.40 3.40 3.09
CA ASP A 284 21.79 3.11 1.71
C ASP A 284 22.94 2.10 1.64
N ASN A 285 22.94 1.27 0.60
CA ASN A 285 23.92 0.21 0.38
C ASN A 285 25.38 0.73 0.44
N GLN A 286 25.65 1.94 -0.06
CA GLN A 286 26.99 2.54 -0.06
C GLN A 286 27.50 2.85 1.35
N VAL A 287 26.63 3.36 2.22
CA VAL A 287 26.97 3.71 3.61
C VAL A 287 27.13 2.43 4.43
N ILE A 288 26.30 1.42 4.18
CA ILE A 288 26.48 0.09 4.81
C ILE A 288 27.85 -0.49 4.47
N GLN A 289 28.26 -0.43 3.20
CA GLN A 289 29.56 -0.93 2.76
C GLN A 289 30.73 -0.20 3.45
N ALA A 290 30.62 1.13 3.62
CA ALA A 290 31.62 1.93 4.32
C ALA A 290 31.74 1.55 5.81
N ILE A 291 30.63 1.28 6.50
CA ILE A 291 30.61 0.96 7.93
C ILE A 291 30.98 -0.50 8.19
N ALA A 292 30.45 -1.43 7.40
CA ALA A 292 30.67 -2.87 7.58
C ALA A 292 32.03 -3.33 7.03
N ASN A 293 32.68 -2.51 6.19
CA ASN A 293 33.90 -2.84 5.46
C ASN A 293 33.79 -4.17 4.67
N LYS A 294 32.60 -4.42 4.11
CA LYS A 294 32.24 -5.61 3.34
C LYS A 294 31.22 -5.24 2.26
N PRO A 295 31.21 -5.92 1.11
CA PRO A 295 30.19 -5.72 0.10
C PRO A 295 28.80 -6.08 0.65
N VAL A 296 27.78 -5.37 0.20
CA VAL A 296 26.40 -5.57 0.69
C VAL A 296 25.86 -6.95 0.27
N GLU A 297 26.37 -7.49 -0.83
CA GLU A 297 26.07 -8.82 -1.34
C GLU A 297 26.45 -9.91 -0.33
N GLU A 298 27.62 -9.81 0.30
CA GLU A 298 28.05 -10.74 1.37
C GLU A 298 27.13 -10.64 2.60
N ILE A 299 26.65 -9.44 2.93
CA ILE A 299 25.71 -9.23 4.05
C ILE A 299 24.35 -9.87 3.72
N ARG A 300 23.89 -9.76 2.47
CA ARG A 300 22.64 -10.40 2.00
C ARG A 300 22.76 -11.91 1.99
N GLU A 301 23.90 -12.46 1.57
CA GLU A 301 24.16 -13.90 1.61
C GLU A 301 24.24 -14.42 3.05
N TYR A 302 24.92 -13.70 3.93
CA TYR A 302 24.94 -13.99 5.37
C TYR A 302 23.53 -13.99 5.97
N MET A 303 22.72 -12.98 5.65
CA MET A 303 21.31 -12.90 6.07
C MET A 303 20.49 -14.09 5.56
N LYS A 304 20.72 -14.54 4.32
CA LYS A 304 20.06 -15.72 3.75
C LYS A 304 20.41 -16.99 4.53
N CYS A 305 21.68 -17.19 4.88
CA CYS A 305 22.09 -18.33 5.72
C CYS A 305 21.45 -18.27 7.11
N LEU A 306 21.39 -17.09 7.74
CA LEU A 306 20.72 -16.91 9.02
C LEU A 306 19.21 -17.21 8.96
N LEU A 307 18.55 -16.89 7.83
CA LEU A 307 17.14 -17.20 7.62
C LEU A 307 16.90 -18.73 7.64
N TYR A 308 17.72 -19.51 6.93
CA TYR A 308 17.63 -20.96 7.00
C TYR A 308 17.91 -21.51 8.38
N LEU A 309 18.90 -20.97 9.10
CA LEU A 309 19.19 -21.38 10.47
C LEU A 309 18.05 -21.07 11.43
N ALA A 310 17.37 -19.94 11.26
CA ALA A 310 16.20 -19.58 12.05
C ALA A 310 15.03 -20.56 11.80
N GLU A 311 14.78 -20.94 10.55
CA GLU A 311 13.76 -21.94 10.23
C GLU A 311 14.13 -23.34 10.76
N LEU A 312 15.41 -23.73 10.68
CA LEU A 312 15.92 -24.97 11.27
C LEU A 312 15.77 -24.97 12.81
N GLU A 313 16.07 -23.85 13.47
CA GLU A 313 15.89 -23.68 14.92
C GLU A 313 14.41 -23.81 15.31
N ALA A 314 13.50 -23.23 14.51
CA ALA A 314 12.05 -23.34 14.72
C ALA A 314 11.52 -24.77 14.53
N LEU A 315 12.18 -25.59 13.71
CA LEU A 315 11.90 -27.02 13.54
C LEU A 315 12.62 -27.91 14.56
N HIS A 316 13.28 -27.31 15.56
CA HIS A 316 14.11 -28.00 16.55
C HIS A 316 15.24 -28.83 15.92
N VAL A 317 15.77 -28.42 14.76
CA VAL A 317 16.92 -29.04 14.09
C VAL A 317 18.18 -28.26 14.46
N PRO A 318 19.05 -28.79 15.34
CA PRO A 318 20.24 -28.07 15.78
C PRO A 318 21.26 -27.99 14.64
N GLN A 319 21.50 -26.78 14.14
CA GLN A 319 22.48 -26.48 13.10
C GLN A 319 23.24 -25.20 13.43
N THR A 320 24.55 -25.20 13.20
CA THR A 320 25.39 -24.01 13.32
C THR A 320 25.67 -23.44 11.94
N LEU A 321 26.02 -22.16 11.86
CA LEU A 321 26.39 -21.53 10.60
C LEU A 321 27.55 -22.25 9.88
N GLU A 322 28.55 -22.69 10.63
CA GLU A 322 29.69 -23.42 10.07
C GLU A 322 29.28 -24.79 9.52
N SER A 323 28.47 -25.54 10.26
CA SER A 323 27.95 -26.84 9.83
C SER A 323 27.03 -26.69 8.62
N PHE A 324 26.14 -25.70 8.64
CA PHE A 324 25.26 -25.39 7.53
C PHE A 324 26.05 -25.10 6.27
N ASN A 325 27.05 -24.22 6.32
CA ASN A 325 27.86 -23.86 5.15
C ASN A 325 28.61 -25.07 4.57
N LYS A 326 29.17 -25.94 5.42
CA LYS A 326 29.90 -27.16 5.00
C LYS A 326 28.98 -28.31 4.56
N SER A 327 27.70 -28.29 4.93
CA SER A 327 26.76 -29.37 4.65
C SER A 327 26.36 -29.48 3.19
N ASN A 328 26.10 -30.71 2.74
CA ASN A 328 25.47 -30.97 1.45
C ASN A 328 23.97 -30.60 1.53
N LYS A 329 23.59 -29.50 0.86
CA LYS A 329 22.23 -28.95 0.90
C LYS A 329 21.18 -29.90 0.34
N ALA A 330 21.51 -30.67 -0.69
CA ALA A 330 20.60 -31.68 -1.24
C ALA A 330 20.35 -32.83 -0.25
N ALA A 331 21.38 -33.27 0.46
CA ALA A 331 21.22 -34.26 1.52
C ALA A 331 20.42 -33.71 2.71
N LEU A 332 20.67 -32.44 3.09
CA LEU A 332 19.91 -31.75 4.14
C LEU A 332 18.43 -31.63 3.78
N ALA A 333 18.10 -31.18 2.56
CA ALA A 333 16.74 -31.06 2.06
C ALA A 333 15.99 -32.42 2.09
N ARG A 334 16.64 -33.50 1.63
CA ARG A 334 16.07 -34.86 1.70
C ARG A 334 15.86 -35.34 3.15
N GLY A 335 16.81 -35.04 4.04
CA GLY A 335 16.71 -35.37 5.46
C GLY A 335 15.54 -34.66 6.15
N LEU A 336 15.39 -33.35 5.90
CA LEU A 336 14.28 -32.55 6.40
C LEU A 336 12.94 -33.06 5.86
N TRP A 337 12.87 -33.35 4.56
CA TRP A 337 11.66 -33.88 3.93
C TRP A 337 11.20 -35.20 4.57
N ARG A 338 12.13 -36.12 4.83
CA ARG A 338 11.81 -37.42 5.42
C ARG A 338 11.20 -37.31 6.83
N ASN A 339 11.62 -36.30 7.61
CA ASN A 339 11.28 -36.20 9.02
C ASN A 339 10.16 -35.17 9.29
N HIS A 340 10.03 -34.12 8.48
CA HIS A 340 9.16 -32.96 8.75
C HIS A 340 8.19 -32.60 7.60
N ASN A 341 7.91 -33.51 6.65
CA ASN A 341 6.99 -33.23 5.54
C ASN A 341 5.54 -32.93 5.96
N HIS A 342 5.16 -33.26 7.19
CA HIS A 342 3.84 -33.01 7.77
C HIS A 342 3.69 -31.59 8.34
N GLU A 343 4.78 -30.82 8.40
CA GLU A 343 4.78 -29.44 8.83
C GLU A 343 4.92 -28.50 7.63
N TRP A 344 4.05 -27.48 7.53
CA TRP A 344 4.09 -26.52 6.43
C TRP A 344 5.40 -25.70 6.41
N ARG A 345 5.98 -25.42 7.59
CA ARG A 345 7.30 -24.76 7.73
C ARG A 345 8.40 -25.62 7.12
N ALA A 346 8.40 -26.91 7.48
CA ALA A 346 9.02 -28.05 6.80
C ALA A 346 9.10 -27.88 5.27
N VAL A 347 7.93 -27.97 4.67
CA VAL A 347 7.76 -28.00 3.21
C VAL A 347 8.24 -26.71 2.57
N ARG A 348 7.97 -25.55 3.19
CA ARG A 348 8.45 -24.25 2.70
C ARG A 348 9.98 -24.17 2.75
N LEU A 349 10.60 -24.52 3.87
CA LEU A 349 12.06 -24.50 4.03
C LEU A 349 12.74 -25.40 3.00
N VAL A 350 12.23 -26.63 2.81
CA VAL A 350 12.76 -27.55 1.80
C VAL A 350 12.61 -26.94 0.40
N SER A 351 11.45 -26.37 0.08
CA SER A 351 11.21 -25.71 -1.21
C SER A 351 12.19 -24.58 -1.48
N ASP A 352 12.40 -23.69 -0.50
CA ASP A 352 13.35 -22.56 -0.59
C ASP A 352 14.79 -23.05 -0.77
N LEU A 353 15.22 -24.06 0.01
CA LEU A 353 16.54 -24.70 -0.18
C LEU A 353 16.71 -25.28 -1.58
N CYS A 354 15.66 -25.87 -2.15
CA CYS A 354 15.73 -26.48 -3.48
C CYS A 354 15.83 -25.42 -4.58
N LEU A 355 15.07 -24.33 -4.47
CA LEU A 355 15.11 -23.22 -5.43
C LEU A 355 16.46 -22.49 -5.40
N ASP A 356 17.01 -22.29 -4.21
CA ASP A 356 18.20 -21.46 -4.00
C ASP A 356 19.52 -22.20 -4.22
N TYR A 357 19.54 -23.51 -4.03
CA TYR A 357 20.70 -24.38 -4.29
C TYR A 357 20.52 -25.24 -5.54
N GLU A 358 19.56 -24.90 -6.41
CA GLU A 358 19.35 -25.52 -7.72
C GLU A 358 19.18 -27.04 -7.67
N ILE A 359 18.37 -27.53 -6.72
CA ILE A 359 18.09 -28.96 -6.53
C ILE A 359 16.83 -29.33 -7.34
N TRP A 360 17.04 -29.92 -8.53
CA TRP A 360 15.97 -30.18 -9.51
C TRP A 360 15.52 -31.65 -9.59
N ASP A 361 15.45 -32.35 -8.45
CA ASP A 361 14.95 -33.74 -8.40
C ASP A 361 13.42 -33.80 -8.68
N PRO A 362 12.96 -34.42 -9.79
CA PRO A 362 11.54 -34.47 -10.15
C PRO A 362 10.67 -35.19 -9.11
N HIS A 363 11.19 -36.23 -8.45
CA HIS A 363 10.42 -36.98 -7.44
C HIS A 363 10.22 -36.13 -6.17
N MET A 364 11.25 -35.39 -5.79
CA MET A 364 11.17 -34.47 -4.66
C MET A 364 10.21 -33.33 -4.95
N TRP A 365 10.30 -32.68 -6.12
CA TRP A 365 9.38 -31.61 -6.53
C TRP A 365 7.93 -32.08 -6.67
N ASN A 366 7.70 -33.30 -7.17
CA ASN A 366 6.35 -33.89 -7.19
C ASN A 366 5.75 -33.96 -5.78
N SER A 367 6.56 -34.36 -4.79
CA SER A 367 6.15 -34.51 -3.40
C SER A 367 5.94 -33.14 -2.73
N ILE A 368 6.84 -32.19 -2.97
CA ILE A 368 6.77 -30.80 -2.49
C ILE A 368 5.49 -30.12 -2.97
N LEU A 369 5.24 -30.13 -4.28
CA LEU A 369 4.06 -29.48 -4.87
C LEU A 369 2.76 -30.09 -4.36
N GLN A 370 2.72 -31.41 -4.16
CA GLN A 370 1.56 -32.08 -3.55
C GLN A 370 1.30 -31.59 -2.12
N GLN A 371 2.33 -31.48 -1.29
CA GLN A 371 2.17 -30.97 0.07
C GLN A 371 1.82 -29.48 0.12
N LEU A 372 2.42 -28.64 -0.73
CA LEU A 372 2.07 -27.22 -0.82
C LEU A 372 0.59 -27.01 -1.17
N MET A 373 0.05 -27.84 -2.07
CA MET A 373 -1.38 -27.88 -2.37
C MET A 373 -2.21 -28.38 -1.18
N ALA A 374 -1.75 -29.41 -0.47
CA ALA A 374 -2.44 -29.96 0.70
C ALA A 374 -2.55 -28.92 1.85
N PHE A 375 -1.48 -28.15 2.09
CA PHE A 375 -1.48 -27.03 3.04
C PHE A 375 -2.17 -25.76 2.53
N ARG A 376 -2.68 -25.76 1.29
CA ARG A 376 -3.34 -24.60 0.64
C ARG A 376 -2.49 -23.32 0.65
N MET A 377 -1.17 -23.46 0.50
CA MET A 377 -0.23 -22.33 0.48
C MET A 377 -0.20 -21.65 -0.89
N LEU A 378 -1.35 -21.18 -1.38
CA LEU A 378 -1.54 -20.81 -2.79
C LEU A 378 -0.63 -19.67 -3.28
N LYS A 379 -0.45 -18.60 -2.47
CA LYS A 379 0.44 -17.48 -2.82
C LYS A 379 1.91 -17.91 -2.92
N TYR A 380 2.35 -18.78 -2.01
CA TYR A 380 3.72 -19.31 -2.05
C TYR A 380 3.89 -20.31 -3.20
N LEU A 381 2.87 -21.16 -3.44
CA LEU A 381 2.84 -22.07 -4.56
C LEU A 381 2.93 -21.33 -5.90
N GLU A 382 2.24 -20.21 -6.06
CA GLU A 382 2.39 -19.33 -7.25
C GLU A 382 3.84 -18.89 -7.45
N HIS A 383 4.50 -18.39 -6.40
CA HIS A 383 5.91 -18.00 -6.46
C HIS A 383 6.82 -19.17 -6.89
N VAL A 384 6.61 -20.35 -6.29
CA VAL A 384 7.36 -21.57 -6.63
C VAL A 384 7.13 -21.94 -8.10
N LEU A 385 5.88 -22.01 -8.56
CA LEU A 385 5.53 -22.39 -9.94
C LEU A 385 6.15 -21.46 -10.99
N ILE A 386 6.16 -20.14 -10.74
CA ILE A 386 6.84 -19.18 -11.62
C ILE A 386 8.33 -19.50 -11.71
N ARG A 387 9.00 -19.83 -10.60
CA ARG A 387 10.43 -20.19 -10.61
C ARG A 387 10.68 -21.53 -11.31
N LEU A 388 9.78 -22.50 -11.16
CA LEU A 388 9.88 -23.80 -11.84
C LEU A 388 9.58 -23.72 -13.34
N SER A 389 8.85 -22.69 -13.81
CA SER A 389 8.46 -22.56 -15.22
C SER A 389 9.64 -22.59 -16.20
N ALA A 390 10.79 -22.05 -15.77
CA ALA A 390 12.01 -21.98 -16.57
C ALA A 390 12.80 -23.30 -16.67
N ILE A 391 12.35 -24.37 -15.99
CA ILE A 391 13.14 -25.59 -15.79
C ILE A 391 12.45 -26.75 -16.48
N SER A 392 12.92 -27.08 -17.69
CA SER A 392 12.35 -28.11 -18.56
C SER A 392 12.28 -29.49 -17.92
N ASP A 393 13.28 -29.85 -17.10
CA ASP A 393 13.39 -31.17 -16.47
C ASP A 393 12.21 -31.48 -15.54
N LEU A 394 11.56 -30.44 -15.02
CA LEU A 394 10.44 -30.55 -14.10
C LEU A 394 9.08 -30.54 -14.79
N TRP A 395 9.01 -30.29 -16.10
CA TRP A 395 7.74 -30.25 -16.82
C TRP A 395 7.02 -31.61 -16.84
N GLN A 396 7.78 -32.71 -16.68
CA GLN A 396 7.27 -34.08 -16.60
C GLN A 396 6.73 -34.47 -15.21
N VAL A 397 6.82 -33.57 -14.22
CA VAL A 397 6.31 -33.82 -12.87
C VAL A 397 4.79 -33.97 -12.90
N GLY A 398 4.30 -35.16 -12.54
CA GLY A 398 2.88 -35.52 -12.71
C GLY A 398 1.88 -34.60 -12.01
N CYS A 399 2.23 -34.00 -10.87
CA CYS A 399 1.34 -33.07 -10.16
C CYS A 399 1.46 -31.60 -10.62
N LEU A 400 2.40 -31.26 -11.51
CA LEU A 400 2.68 -29.88 -11.91
C LEU A 400 1.47 -29.22 -12.58
N MET A 401 0.82 -29.91 -13.52
CA MET A 401 -0.39 -29.41 -14.18
C MET A 401 -1.52 -29.16 -13.16
N ARG A 402 -1.67 -30.05 -12.18
CA ARG A 402 -2.67 -29.88 -11.10
C ARG A 402 -2.35 -28.67 -10.23
N ALA A 403 -1.07 -28.43 -9.92
CA ALA A 403 -0.64 -27.27 -9.15
C ALA A 403 -0.95 -25.95 -9.90
N TRP A 404 -0.61 -25.86 -11.19
CA TRP A 404 -0.99 -24.71 -12.03
C TRP A 404 -2.50 -24.50 -12.08
N LYS A 405 -3.29 -25.55 -12.34
CA LYS A 405 -4.76 -25.45 -12.33
C LYS A 405 -5.29 -24.94 -10.99
N THR A 406 -4.75 -25.42 -9.87
CA THR A 406 -5.18 -25.01 -8.52
C THR A 406 -4.93 -23.52 -8.27
N VAL A 407 -3.75 -23.01 -8.64
CA VAL A 407 -3.41 -21.59 -8.46
C VAL A 407 -4.23 -20.71 -9.41
N LEU A 408 -4.35 -21.09 -10.69
CA LEU A 408 -5.10 -20.32 -11.69
C LEU A 408 -6.61 -20.26 -11.38
N LEU A 409 -7.18 -21.33 -10.80
CA LEU A 409 -8.60 -21.39 -10.43
C LEU A 409 -8.93 -20.69 -9.11
N SER A 410 -7.92 -20.43 -8.26
CA SER A 410 -8.16 -19.90 -6.92
C SER A 410 -8.94 -18.57 -6.93
N PRO A 411 -8.56 -17.54 -7.70
CA PRO A 411 -9.27 -16.25 -7.68
C PRO A 411 -10.73 -16.31 -8.17
N PHE A 412 -11.10 -17.33 -8.93
CA PHE A 412 -12.48 -17.52 -9.38
C PHE A 412 -13.37 -18.19 -8.31
N THR A 413 -12.76 -18.88 -7.34
CA THR A 413 -13.50 -19.65 -6.31
C THR A 413 -13.60 -18.92 -4.97
N THR A 414 -12.63 -18.06 -4.64
CA THR A 414 -12.68 -17.22 -3.44
C THR A 414 -13.30 -15.85 -3.76
N ALA A 415 -14.42 -15.52 -3.12
CA ALA A 415 -14.96 -14.17 -3.13
C ALA A 415 -14.00 -13.23 -2.39
N CYS A 416 -13.39 -12.28 -3.09
CA CYS A 416 -12.46 -11.28 -2.55
C CYS A 416 -12.95 -9.89 -2.96
N GLU A 417 -12.77 -8.88 -2.12
CA GLU A 417 -13.10 -7.49 -2.45
C GLU A 417 -12.37 -7.01 -3.72
N ASP A 418 -11.17 -7.58 -3.98
CA ASP A 418 -10.31 -7.31 -5.14
C ASP A 418 -10.37 -8.40 -6.22
N GLN A 419 -11.51 -9.07 -6.41
CA GLN A 419 -11.61 -10.22 -7.32
C GLN A 419 -11.17 -9.89 -8.76
N LYS A 420 -11.50 -8.69 -9.27
CA LYS A 420 -11.12 -8.28 -10.64
C LYS A 420 -9.60 -8.19 -10.85
N THR A 421 -8.87 -7.60 -9.90
CA THR A 421 -7.42 -7.46 -9.99
C THR A 421 -6.73 -8.82 -9.82
N ALA A 422 -7.26 -9.67 -8.93
CA ALA A 422 -6.80 -11.04 -8.79
C ALA A 422 -6.99 -11.86 -10.07
N CYS A 423 -8.13 -11.74 -10.76
CA CYS A 423 -8.36 -12.38 -12.06
C CYS A 423 -7.44 -11.82 -13.15
N LEU A 424 -7.15 -10.52 -13.18
CA LEU A 424 -6.16 -9.96 -14.12
C LEU A 424 -4.76 -10.56 -13.89
N ASN A 425 -4.36 -10.75 -12.63
CA ASN A 425 -3.11 -11.43 -12.30
C ASN A 425 -3.10 -12.88 -12.82
N VAL A 426 -4.22 -13.61 -12.75
CA VAL A 426 -4.35 -14.96 -13.34
C VAL A 426 -4.05 -14.94 -14.83
N TYR A 427 -4.58 -13.96 -15.58
CA TYR A 427 -4.32 -13.86 -17.02
C TYR A 427 -2.82 -13.68 -17.31
N THR A 428 -2.12 -12.84 -16.53
CA THR A 428 -0.65 -12.69 -16.67
C THR A 428 0.10 -13.96 -16.25
N LEU A 429 -0.41 -14.69 -15.26
CA LEU A 429 0.18 -15.92 -14.76
C LEU A 429 0.03 -17.07 -15.74
N MET A 430 -1.08 -17.15 -16.49
CA MET A 430 -1.29 -18.13 -17.56
C MET A 430 -0.18 -18.06 -18.61
N GLN A 431 0.30 -16.86 -18.93
CA GLN A 431 1.38 -16.66 -19.92
C GLN A 431 2.74 -17.19 -19.44
N ARG A 432 2.91 -17.37 -18.12
CA ARG A 432 4.11 -17.95 -17.52
C ARG A 432 4.02 -19.46 -17.33
N CYS A 433 2.86 -20.08 -17.64
CA CYS A 433 2.67 -21.50 -17.48
C CYS A 433 3.32 -22.26 -18.66
N PRO A 434 4.32 -23.14 -18.43
CA PRO A 434 4.95 -23.91 -19.50
C PRO A 434 4.01 -24.95 -20.13
N LEU A 435 2.94 -25.33 -19.42
CA LEU A 435 1.97 -26.34 -19.82
C LEU A 435 0.64 -25.73 -20.30
N LEU A 436 0.66 -24.47 -20.75
CA LEU A 436 -0.56 -23.72 -21.11
C LEU A 436 -1.42 -24.46 -22.15
N LEU A 437 -0.79 -25.11 -23.13
CA LEU A 437 -1.49 -25.83 -24.21
C LEU A 437 -2.25 -27.07 -23.72
N ASP A 438 -1.86 -27.63 -22.57
CA ASP A 438 -2.50 -28.79 -21.95
C ASP A 438 -3.62 -28.39 -20.96
N LEU A 439 -3.82 -27.09 -20.73
CA LEU A 439 -4.88 -26.57 -19.88
C LEU A 439 -6.21 -26.47 -20.63
N ASP A 440 -7.32 -26.53 -19.88
CA ASP A 440 -8.66 -26.25 -20.43
C ASP A 440 -8.85 -24.74 -20.60
N VAL A 441 -8.23 -24.20 -21.65
CA VAL A 441 -8.26 -22.77 -22.00
C VAL A 441 -9.70 -22.28 -22.22
N VAL A 442 -10.58 -23.13 -22.77
CA VAL A 442 -12.00 -22.81 -22.99
C VAL A 442 -12.76 -22.75 -21.67
N GLY A 443 -12.43 -23.62 -20.71
CA GLY A 443 -12.92 -23.54 -19.33
C GLY A 443 -12.54 -22.23 -18.65
N PHE A 444 -11.27 -21.81 -18.74
CA PHE A 444 -10.81 -20.53 -18.19
C PHE A 444 -11.50 -19.34 -18.85
N SER A 445 -11.67 -19.35 -20.18
CA SER A 445 -12.41 -18.30 -20.89
C SER A 445 -13.83 -18.10 -20.33
N ARG A 446 -14.56 -19.20 -20.07
CA ARG A 446 -15.89 -19.14 -19.44
C ARG A 446 -15.85 -18.56 -18.03
N GLN A 447 -14.81 -18.84 -17.25
CA GLN A 447 -14.65 -18.27 -15.90
C GLN A 447 -14.35 -16.77 -15.92
N PHE A 448 -13.54 -16.31 -16.87
CA PHE A 448 -13.32 -14.88 -17.09
C PHE A 448 -14.61 -14.14 -17.49
N LEU A 449 -15.46 -14.76 -18.31
CA LEU A 449 -16.78 -14.21 -18.62
C LEU A 449 -17.67 -14.10 -17.38
N GLN A 450 -17.70 -15.13 -16.53
CA GLN A 450 -18.45 -15.10 -15.27
C GLN A 450 -17.93 -14.04 -14.29
N ALA A 451 -16.62 -13.77 -14.31
CA ALA A 451 -16.00 -12.71 -13.51
C ALA A 451 -16.20 -11.30 -14.10
N GLY A 452 -16.89 -11.15 -15.23
CA GLY A 452 -17.14 -9.87 -15.89
C GLY A 452 -15.90 -9.29 -16.61
N LEU A 453 -14.98 -10.14 -17.06
CA LEU A 453 -13.75 -9.76 -17.77
C LEU A 453 -13.72 -10.34 -19.20
N PRO A 454 -14.59 -9.87 -20.12
CA PRO A 454 -14.70 -10.43 -21.47
C PRO A 454 -13.44 -10.25 -22.34
N ALA A 455 -12.64 -9.19 -22.14
CA ALA A 455 -11.37 -9.01 -22.87
C ALA A 455 -10.35 -10.09 -22.50
N CYS A 456 -10.25 -10.44 -21.21
CA CYS A 456 -9.40 -11.54 -20.76
C CYS A 456 -9.93 -12.89 -21.25
N ALA A 457 -11.25 -13.08 -21.30
CA ALA A 457 -11.86 -14.29 -21.84
C ALA A 457 -11.53 -14.50 -23.33
N LEU A 458 -11.57 -13.44 -24.13
CA LEU A 458 -11.15 -13.45 -25.53
C LEU A 458 -9.64 -13.70 -25.64
N GLY A 459 -8.83 -13.01 -24.84
CA GLY A 459 -7.38 -13.22 -24.77
C GLY A 459 -7.01 -14.68 -24.44
N CYS A 460 -7.77 -15.35 -23.56
CA CYS A 460 -7.57 -16.78 -23.30
C CYS A 460 -7.77 -17.62 -24.56
N LEU A 461 -8.83 -17.37 -25.34
CA LEU A 461 -9.09 -18.12 -26.57
C LEU A 461 -7.99 -17.94 -27.62
N LEU A 462 -7.27 -16.82 -27.61
CA LEU A 462 -6.13 -16.59 -28.50
C LEU A 462 -4.94 -17.52 -28.23
N PHE A 463 -4.85 -18.13 -27.05
CA PHE A 463 -3.83 -19.16 -26.77
C PHE A 463 -4.15 -20.52 -27.39
N LEU A 464 -5.34 -20.71 -27.98
CA LEU A 464 -5.69 -21.99 -28.62
C LEU A 464 -4.87 -22.19 -29.92
N PRO A 465 -4.15 -23.33 -30.04
CA PRO A 465 -3.35 -23.62 -31.24
C PRO A 465 -4.21 -24.04 -32.44
N ASP A 466 -5.42 -24.56 -32.20
CA ASP A 466 -6.34 -25.02 -33.24
C ASP A 466 -7.18 -23.85 -33.78
N ASP A 467 -6.83 -23.37 -34.98
CA ASP A 467 -7.46 -22.22 -35.63
C ASP A 467 -8.98 -22.40 -35.82
N GLN A 468 -9.44 -23.61 -36.16
CA GLN A 468 -10.87 -23.85 -36.40
C GLN A 468 -11.67 -23.77 -35.11
N LYS A 469 -11.18 -24.39 -34.04
CA LYS A 469 -11.81 -24.32 -32.72
C LYS A 469 -11.72 -22.91 -32.13
N ARG A 470 -10.57 -22.24 -32.29
CA ARG A 470 -10.36 -20.86 -31.86
C ARG A 470 -11.40 -19.94 -32.49
N ASN A 471 -11.52 -19.94 -33.81
CA ASN A 471 -12.45 -19.07 -34.53
C ASN A 471 -13.91 -19.37 -34.14
N LYS A 472 -14.28 -20.64 -33.99
CA LYS A 472 -15.64 -21.02 -33.54
C LYS A 472 -15.97 -20.47 -32.15
N HIS A 473 -15.04 -20.60 -31.19
CA HIS A 473 -15.24 -20.10 -29.83
C HIS A 473 -15.24 -18.57 -29.77
N ILE A 474 -14.37 -17.91 -30.52
CA ILE A 474 -14.34 -16.44 -30.63
C ILE A 474 -15.66 -15.93 -31.21
N GLN A 475 -16.13 -16.50 -32.32
CA GLN A 475 -17.42 -16.11 -32.92
C GLN A 475 -18.59 -16.32 -31.95
N THR A 476 -18.57 -17.42 -31.18
CA THR A 476 -19.62 -17.68 -30.17
C THR A 476 -19.60 -16.64 -29.05
N LEU A 477 -18.41 -16.21 -28.61
CA LEU A 477 -18.24 -15.19 -27.57
C LEU A 477 -18.64 -13.80 -28.06
N LEU A 478 -18.33 -13.45 -29.31
CA LEU A 478 -18.70 -12.15 -29.87
C LEU A 478 -20.19 -12.07 -30.23
N ALA A 479 -20.78 -13.18 -30.70
CA ALA A 479 -22.21 -13.29 -30.96
C ALA A 479 -23.09 -13.15 -29.70
N SER A 480 -22.53 -13.35 -28.50
CA SER A 480 -23.27 -13.18 -27.24
C SER A 480 -23.48 -11.71 -26.82
N GLY A 481 -23.02 -10.75 -27.64
CA GLY A 481 -23.16 -9.32 -27.37
C GLY A 481 -22.00 -8.71 -26.57
N SER A 482 -20.89 -9.43 -26.44
CA SER A 482 -19.73 -8.99 -25.65
C SER A 482 -18.81 -7.98 -26.37
N SER A 483 -19.05 -7.68 -27.66
CA SER A 483 -18.16 -6.89 -28.52
C SER A 483 -17.85 -5.49 -27.98
N LEU A 484 -18.87 -4.74 -27.56
CA LEU A 484 -18.67 -3.38 -27.01
C LEU A 484 -18.02 -3.44 -25.62
N GLY A 485 -18.45 -4.38 -24.78
CA GLY A 485 -17.88 -4.57 -23.43
C GLY A 485 -16.40 -4.95 -23.43
N ILE A 486 -15.93 -5.68 -24.46
CA ILE A 486 -14.49 -5.97 -24.63
C ILE A 486 -13.70 -4.70 -24.95
N LEU A 487 -14.22 -3.85 -25.85
CA LEU A 487 -13.56 -2.61 -26.25
C LEU A 487 -13.53 -1.58 -25.11
N ASP A 488 -14.62 -1.45 -24.36
CA ASP A 488 -14.69 -0.61 -23.16
C ASP A 488 -13.71 -1.09 -22.09
N GLN A 489 -13.67 -2.40 -21.82
CA GLN A 489 -12.73 -2.97 -20.86
C GLN A 489 -11.26 -2.76 -21.28
N MET A 490 -10.94 -2.93 -22.56
CA MET A 490 -9.58 -2.66 -23.07
C MET A 490 -9.17 -1.21 -22.84
N ARG A 491 -10.08 -0.26 -23.08
CA ARG A 491 -9.85 1.16 -22.80
C ARG A 491 -9.66 1.44 -21.31
N GLU A 492 -10.48 0.85 -20.45
CA GLU A 492 -10.32 0.98 -18.99
C GLU A 492 -8.94 0.48 -18.52
N LEU A 493 -8.48 -0.64 -19.05
CA LEU A 493 -7.15 -1.21 -18.73
C LEU A 493 -6.00 -0.31 -19.23
N ASP A 494 -6.15 0.34 -20.37
CA ASP A 494 -5.18 1.30 -20.89
C ASP A 494 -5.12 2.58 -20.03
N LEU A 495 -6.28 3.12 -19.61
CA LEU A 495 -6.34 4.24 -18.67
C LEU A 495 -5.71 3.88 -17.31
N ALA A 496 -5.90 2.64 -16.86
CA ALA A 496 -5.31 2.12 -15.64
C ALA A 496 -3.80 1.79 -15.75
N ARG A 497 -3.19 1.96 -16.94
CA ARG A 497 -1.79 1.63 -17.24
C ARG A 497 -1.43 0.15 -17.02
N THR A 498 -2.39 -0.75 -17.22
CA THR A 498 -2.20 -2.20 -17.14
C THR A 498 -2.58 -2.86 -18.47
N PRO A 499 -1.80 -2.64 -19.55
CA PRO A 499 -2.14 -3.19 -20.85
C PRO A 499 -2.02 -4.72 -20.87
N LEU A 500 -2.95 -5.39 -21.57
CA LEU A 500 -2.84 -6.81 -21.85
C LEU A 500 -1.79 -7.05 -22.94
N SER A 501 -0.96 -8.09 -22.80
CA SER A 501 0.10 -8.39 -23.78
C SER A 501 -0.43 -8.68 -25.20
N GLN A 502 -1.66 -9.20 -25.31
CA GLN A 502 -2.35 -9.45 -26.59
C GLN A 502 -3.39 -8.36 -26.94
N GLY A 503 -3.33 -7.18 -26.30
CA GLY A 503 -4.37 -6.14 -26.43
C GLY A 503 -4.70 -5.77 -27.89
N ALA A 504 -3.69 -5.58 -28.73
CA ALA A 504 -3.89 -5.26 -30.14
C ALA A 504 -4.54 -6.40 -30.94
N GLN A 505 -4.23 -7.67 -30.61
CA GLN A 505 -4.84 -8.84 -31.25
C GLN A 505 -6.30 -9.01 -30.82
N ILE A 506 -6.59 -8.83 -29.53
CA ILE A 506 -7.96 -8.86 -28.97
C ILE A 506 -8.83 -7.82 -29.67
N VAL A 507 -8.35 -6.58 -29.78
CA VAL A 507 -9.07 -5.49 -30.45
C VAL A 507 -9.24 -5.77 -31.95
N GLY A 508 -8.20 -6.28 -32.62
CA GLY A 508 -8.26 -6.64 -34.04
C GLY A 508 -9.29 -7.73 -34.35
N GLU A 509 -9.39 -8.76 -33.52
CA GLU A 509 -10.38 -9.84 -33.69
C GLU A 509 -11.83 -9.35 -33.50
N VAL A 510 -12.06 -8.44 -32.55
CA VAL A 510 -13.38 -7.80 -32.37
C VAL A 510 -13.74 -6.98 -33.61
N TYR A 511 -12.79 -6.18 -34.12
CA TYR A 511 -13.01 -5.37 -35.33
C TYR A 511 -13.22 -6.22 -36.58
N GLN A 512 -12.48 -7.31 -36.74
CA GLN A 512 -12.70 -8.26 -37.83
C GLN A 512 -14.09 -8.92 -37.74
N TYR A 513 -14.56 -9.26 -36.55
CA TYR A 513 -15.90 -9.80 -36.37
C TYR A 513 -16.99 -8.78 -36.70
N LEU A 514 -16.84 -7.52 -36.27
CA LEU A 514 -17.78 -6.44 -36.61
C LEU A 514 -17.84 -6.21 -38.12
N ASP A 515 -16.71 -6.29 -38.80
CA ASP A 515 -16.62 -6.18 -40.25
C ASP A 515 -17.33 -7.34 -40.97
N MET A 516 -17.04 -8.58 -40.56
CA MET A 516 -17.65 -9.78 -41.13
C MET A 516 -19.16 -9.89 -40.86
N SER A 517 -19.62 -9.40 -39.71
CA SER A 517 -21.04 -9.43 -39.32
C SER A 517 -21.83 -8.20 -39.78
N ARG A 518 -21.16 -7.18 -40.35
CA ARG A 518 -21.72 -5.88 -40.76
C ARG A 518 -22.49 -5.15 -39.64
N GLN A 519 -22.12 -5.38 -38.37
CA GLN A 519 -22.79 -4.81 -37.19
C GLN A 519 -22.21 -3.44 -36.78
N TYR A 520 -22.02 -2.54 -37.74
CA TYR A 520 -21.41 -1.22 -37.49
C TYR A 520 -22.31 -0.28 -36.67
N ASP A 521 -23.62 -0.53 -36.64
CA ASP A 521 -24.60 0.18 -35.79
C ASP A 521 -24.23 0.17 -34.30
N THR A 522 -23.61 -0.91 -33.82
CA THR A 522 -23.29 -1.10 -32.40
C THR A 522 -22.11 -0.25 -31.92
N VAL A 523 -21.24 0.16 -32.84
CA VAL A 523 -20.05 0.99 -32.58
C VAL A 523 -20.28 2.44 -33.00
N LEU A 524 -21.35 2.70 -33.76
CA LEU A 524 -21.73 4.04 -34.20
C LEU A 524 -21.96 4.97 -33.01
N GLY A 525 -21.28 6.12 -32.98
CA GLY A 525 -21.38 7.10 -31.89
C GLY A 525 -20.60 6.76 -30.62
N GLN A 526 -19.90 5.60 -30.59
CA GLN A 526 -18.99 5.23 -29.51
C GLN A 526 -17.57 5.72 -29.81
N PRO A 527 -16.74 5.98 -28.79
CA PRO A 527 -15.35 6.44 -28.94
C PRO A 527 -14.45 5.44 -29.68
N HIS A 528 -14.89 4.19 -29.81
CA HIS A 528 -14.16 3.13 -30.52
C HIS A 528 -14.35 3.20 -32.05
N TYR A 529 -15.30 3.99 -32.56
CA TYR A 529 -15.57 4.09 -33.99
C TYR A 529 -14.38 4.65 -34.77
N SER A 530 -13.72 5.70 -34.26
CA SER A 530 -12.50 6.24 -34.88
C SER A 530 -11.35 5.22 -34.88
N SER A 531 -11.25 4.40 -33.84
CA SER A 531 -10.23 3.35 -33.71
C SER A 531 -10.49 2.18 -34.67
N LEU A 532 -11.77 1.84 -34.89
CA LEU A 532 -12.20 0.87 -35.89
C LEU A 532 -11.88 1.36 -37.31
N GLN A 533 -12.16 2.63 -37.62
CA GLN A 533 -11.83 3.24 -38.92
C GLN A 533 -10.32 3.18 -39.18
N ALA A 534 -9.50 3.59 -38.21
CA ALA A 534 -8.05 3.54 -38.33
C ALA A 534 -7.53 2.10 -38.54
N TYR A 535 -8.10 1.12 -37.84
CA TYR A 535 -7.72 -0.29 -38.00
C TYR A 535 -8.07 -0.84 -39.38
N LEU A 536 -9.29 -0.59 -39.87
CA LEU A 536 -9.75 -1.07 -41.19
C LEU A 536 -8.99 -0.39 -42.33
N VAL A 537 -8.65 0.90 -42.19
CA VAL A 537 -7.77 1.60 -43.12
C VAL A 537 -6.40 0.93 -43.13
N GLN A 538 -5.77 0.68 -41.99
CA GLN A 538 -4.44 0.03 -41.92
C GLN A 538 -4.41 -1.38 -42.52
N GLN A 539 -5.50 -2.14 -42.40
CA GLN A 539 -5.60 -3.52 -42.89
C GLN A 539 -6.11 -3.64 -44.35
N ASP A 540 -6.34 -2.51 -45.04
CA ASP A 540 -6.90 -2.45 -46.40
C ASP A 540 -8.25 -3.17 -46.55
N ARG A 541 -9.09 -3.09 -45.52
CA ARG A 541 -10.43 -3.73 -45.46
C ARG A 541 -11.52 -2.69 -45.23
N THR A 542 -11.58 -1.69 -46.11
CA THR A 542 -12.49 -0.54 -46.00
C THR A 542 -13.75 -0.70 -46.85
N SER A 543 -13.80 -1.71 -47.74
CA SER A 543 -14.88 -1.94 -48.69
C SER A 543 -16.25 -2.20 -48.04
N SER A 544 -16.30 -3.09 -47.04
CA SER A 544 -17.53 -3.45 -46.33
C SER A 544 -18.12 -2.29 -45.52
N LEU A 545 -17.28 -1.49 -44.86
CA LEU A 545 -17.69 -0.33 -44.07
C LEU A 545 -18.18 0.82 -44.95
N VAL A 546 -17.54 1.06 -46.09
CA VAL A 546 -17.96 2.09 -47.04
C VAL A 546 -19.29 1.72 -47.70
N GLN A 547 -19.47 0.44 -48.07
CA GLN A 547 -20.74 -0.05 -48.58
C GLN A 547 -21.87 0.16 -47.55
N TRP A 548 -21.62 -0.18 -46.28
CA TRP A 548 -22.60 0.04 -45.22
C TRP A 548 -22.91 1.53 -44.96
N LEU A 549 -21.90 2.42 -45.00
CA LEU A 549 -22.10 3.85 -44.84
C LEU A 549 -22.94 4.46 -45.98
N LEU A 550 -22.77 3.95 -47.19
CA LEU A 550 -23.55 4.35 -48.37
C LEU A 550 -25.00 3.84 -48.26
N ASP A 551 -25.20 2.59 -47.85
CA ASP A 551 -26.53 2.00 -47.65
C ASP A 551 -27.35 2.75 -46.57
N ASN A 552 -26.68 3.41 -45.62
CA ASN A 552 -27.29 4.20 -44.55
C ASN A 552 -27.33 5.72 -44.80
N ASN A 553 -27.07 6.19 -46.03
CA ASN A 553 -27.09 7.61 -46.43
C ASN A 553 -26.11 8.52 -45.65
N ARG A 554 -25.00 8.00 -45.12
CA ARG A 554 -23.99 8.78 -44.36
C ARG A 554 -22.79 9.16 -45.22
N LEU A 555 -23.07 9.95 -46.25
CA LEU A 555 -22.11 10.36 -47.29
C LEU A 555 -20.88 11.10 -46.75
N THR A 556 -21.05 11.97 -45.75
CA THR A 556 -19.95 12.78 -45.19
C THR A 556 -18.88 11.93 -44.51
N GLU A 557 -19.28 10.85 -43.83
CA GLU A 557 -18.35 9.95 -43.13
C GLU A 557 -17.67 8.97 -44.10
N ALA A 558 -18.37 8.55 -45.15
CA ALA A 558 -17.76 7.79 -46.25
C ALA A 558 -16.65 8.61 -46.94
N ILE A 559 -16.89 9.91 -47.16
CA ILE A 559 -15.88 10.83 -47.74
C ILE A 559 -14.67 10.97 -46.80
N GLN A 560 -14.89 11.17 -45.50
CA GLN A 560 -13.80 11.27 -44.52
C GLN A 560 -12.95 9.99 -44.45
N LEU A 561 -13.58 8.82 -44.52
CA LEU A 561 -12.89 7.54 -44.50
C LEU A 561 -12.07 7.31 -45.79
N ALA A 562 -12.60 7.70 -46.95
CA ALA A 562 -11.86 7.66 -48.21
C ALA A 562 -10.65 8.60 -48.20
N GLN A 563 -10.78 9.79 -47.58
CA GLN A 563 -9.66 10.72 -47.40
C GLN A 563 -8.59 10.17 -46.44
N GLN A 564 -8.98 9.56 -45.32
CA GLN A 564 -8.05 8.91 -44.39
C GLN A 564 -7.33 7.72 -45.03
N TYR A 565 -8.03 6.94 -45.86
CA TYR A 565 -7.42 5.85 -46.61
C TYR A 565 -6.38 6.34 -47.61
N GLN A 566 -6.68 7.41 -48.37
CA GLN A 566 -5.73 8.04 -49.29
C GLN A 566 -4.51 8.64 -48.59
N GLN A 567 -4.65 9.11 -47.35
CA GLN A 567 -3.51 9.61 -46.56
C GLN A 567 -2.58 8.49 -46.05
N VAL A 568 -3.09 7.28 -45.82
CA VAL A 568 -2.32 6.16 -45.25
C VAL A 568 -1.73 5.24 -46.32
N HIS A 569 -2.45 5.01 -47.43
CA HIS A 569 -2.04 4.12 -48.53
C HIS A 569 -1.75 4.84 -49.84
N GLY A 570 -1.74 6.17 -49.84
CA GLY A 570 -1.36 6.95 -51.01
C GLY A 570 0.13 6.83 -51.27
N ASP A 571 0.49 6.11 -52.33
CA ASP A 571 1.85 6.17 -52.89
C ASP A 571 2.20 7.61 -53.28
N ASP A 572 3.44 8.03 -52.98
CA ASP A 572 4.15 9.22 -53.48
C ASP A 572 4.22 9.31 -55.04
N SER A 573 3.56 8.41 -55.76
CA SER A 573 3.51 8.35 -57.23
C SER A 573 2.33 9.09 -57.87
N SER A 574 1.41 9.66 -57.09
CA SER A 574 0.29 10.49 -57.62
C SER A 574 0.49 11.99 -57.41
N SER A 575 1.73 12.47 -57.47
CA SER A 575 2.07 13.91 -57.54
C SER A 575 1.84 14.54 -58.93
N VAL A 576 0.86 14.07 -59.70
CA VAL A 576 0.43 14.75 -60.93
C VAL A 576 -1.10 14.65 -61.07
N THR A 577 -1.82 15.52 -60.36
CA THR A 577 -2.77 16.48 -60.94
C THR A 577 -3.57 17.13 -59.81
N THR A 578 -3.13 18.32 -59.43
CA THR A 578 -3.88 19.26 -58.60
C THR A 578 -5.12 19.76 -59.33
N LYS A 579 -6.28 19.17 -59.01
CA LYS A 579 -7.56 19.89 -58.99
C LYS A 579 -8.29 19.53 -57.69
N PRO A 580 -8.98 20.49 -57.04
CA PRO A 580 -9.73 20.21 -55.81
C PRO A 580 -10.95 19.36 -56.18
N GLN A 581 -10.76 18.04 -56.22
CA GLN A 581 -11.83 17.09 -56.45
C GLN A 581 -12.78 17.15 -55.26
N SER A 582 -14.08 17.35 -55.51
CA SER A 582 -15.10 17.30 -54.47
C SER A 582 -14.98 15.99 -53.69
N GLY A 583 -15.30 15.99 -52.40
CA GLY A 583 -15.17 14.77 -51.57
C GLY A 583 -15.84 13.52 -52.18
N LEU A 584 -16.90 13.73 -52.97
CA LEU A 584 -17.58 12.73 -53.80
C LEU A 584 -16.71 12.12 -54.91
N GLN A 585 -15.88 12.92 -55.60
CA GLN A 585 -14.96 12.42 -56.64
C GLN A 585 -13.81 11.60 -56.05
N GLN A 586 -13.33 11.96 -54.84
CA GLN A 586 -12.33 11.18 -54.09
C GLN A 586 -12.92 9.83 -53.63
N LEU A 587 -14.17 9.83 -53.16
CA LEU A 587 -14.91 8.61 -52.82
C LEU A 587 -15.16 7.73 -54.06
N GLN A 588 -15.52 8.31 -55.21
CA GLN A 588 -15.68 7.58 -56.47
C GLN A 588 -14.37 6.96 -56.99
N ALA A 589 -13.23 7.65 -56.84
CA ALA A 589 -11.92 7.09 -57.19
C ALA A 589 -11.53 5.90 -56.30
N PHE A 590 -11.79 6.02 -55.00
CA PHE A 590 -11.56 4.96 -54.01
C PHE A 590 -12.48 3.74 -54.20
N LEU A 591 -13.78 3.96 -54.51
CA LEU A 591 -14.73 2.88 -54.81
C LEU A 591 -14.35 2.10 -56.07
N LYS A 592 -13.76 2.78 -57.07
CA LYS A 592 -13.23 2.15 -58.29
C LYS A 592 -11.96 1.34 -58.02
N SER A 593 -11.05 1.79 -57.16
CA SER A 593 -9.83 1.04 -56.81
C SER A 593 -10.11 -0.21 -55.96
N GLN A 594 -11.19 -0.19 -55.16
CA GLN A 594 -11.60 -1.30 -54.29
C GLN A 594 -12.59 -2.28 -54.95
N GLY A 595 -12.93 -2.10 -56.24
CA GLY A 595 -13.78 -3.03 -57.00
C GLY A 595 -15.28 -2.99 -56.67
N LEU A 596 -15.76 -1.94 -55.98
CA LEU A 596 -17.17 -1.76 -55.60
C LEU A 596 -17.96 -0.97 -56.67
N SER A 597 -18.02 -1.50 -57.89
CA SER A 597 -18.75 -0.86 -59.00
C SER A 597 -20.26 -0.59 -58.76
N PRO A 598 -21.04 -1.42 -58.04
CA PRO A 598 -22.48 -1.19 -57.87
C PRO A 598 -22.81 0.06 -57.03
N CYS A 599 -21.93 0.44 -56.12
CA CYS A 599 -22.13 1.60 -55.24
C CYS A 599 -21.83 2.94 -55.96
N VAL A 600 -21.01 2.91 -57.02
CA VAL A 600 -20.73 4.07 -57.87
C VAL A 600 -21.97 4.49 -58.65
N ASP A 601 -22.77 3.51 -59.10
CA ASP A 601 -24.00 3.76 -59.86
C ASP A 601 -25.14 4.32 -58.99
N MET A 602 -25.22 3.94 -57.70
CA MET A 602 -26.18 4.54 -56.76
C MET A 602 -25.88 6.02 -56.49
N LEU A 603 -24.60 6.38 -56.38
CA LEU A 603 -24.16 7.77 -56.20
C LEU A 603 -24.40 8.61 -57.46
N ALA A 604 -24.29 8.03 -58.65
CA ALA A 604 -24.57 8.70 -59.92
C ALA A 604 -26.08 8.90 -60.18
N ASN A 605 -26.95 8.02 -59.67
CA ASN A 605 -28.40 8.14 -59.87
C ASN A 605 -29.08 9.13 -58.93
N GLY A 606 -28.43 9.56 -57.84
CA GLY A 606 -28.92 10.63 -56.97
C GLY A 606 -28.81 12.04 -57.57
N GLU A 607 -27.98 12.23 -58.60
CA GLU A 607 -27.80 13.52 -59.29
C GLU A 607 -28.88 13.80 -60.36
N ASN A 608 -29.72 12.83 -60.72
CA ASN A 608 -30.70 12.98 -61.82
C ASN A 608 -32.13 13.35 -61.36
N GLY A 609 -32.33 13.75 -60.10
CA GLY A 609 -33.65 13.95 -59.50
C GLY A 609 -34.16 15.39 -59.39
N GLU A 610 -33.29 16.40 -59.48
CA GLU A 610 -33.68 17.81 -59.33
C GLU A 610 -32.95 18.67 -60.37
N ASP A 611 -33.58 18.89 -61.52
CA ASP A 611 -33.56 20.14 -62.29
C ASP A 611 -34.14 19.92 -63.70
N GLN A 612 -35.47 20.01 -63.82
CA GLN A 612 -36.10 20.42 -65.07
C GLN A 612 -36.24 21.95 -65.05
N PRO A 613 -35.60 22.69 -65.96
CA PRO A 613 -35.74 24.14 -66.02
C PRO A 613 -37.07 24.53 -66.68
N MET A 614 -37.76 25.51 -66.07
CA MET A 614 -38.87 26.22 -66.70
C MET A 614 -38.39 27.03 -67.89
N ASP A 615 -39.07 26.85 -69.03
CA ASP A 615 -39.03 27.73 -70.20
C ASP A 615 -39.57 29.13 -69.87
N VAL A 616 -38.80 30.17 -70.22
CA VAL A 616 -39.32 31.52 -70.56
C VAL A 616 -38.45 32.16 -71.66
N ASP A 617 -39.06 32.23 -72.85
CA ASP A 617 -38.98 33.23 -73.94
C ASP A 617 -37.66 33.94 -74.31
N MET A 618 -37.24 33.72 -75.57
CA MET A 618 -37.24 34.76 -76.62
C MET A 618 -37.32 34.17 -78.03
#